data_AF-A0A2M7DAR4-F1
#
_entry.id   AF-A0A2M7DAR4-F1
#
_cell.length_a   1.000
_cell.length_b   1.000
_cell.length_c   1.000
_cell.angle_alpha   90.00
_cell.angle_beta   90.00
_cell.angle_gamma   90.00
#
_symmetry.space_group_name_H-M   'P 1'
#
loop_
_entity.id
_entity.type
_entity.pdbx_description
1 polymer ?
#
loop_
_entity_poly.entity_id
_entity_poly.type
_entity_poly.pdbx_seq_one_letter_code
_entity_poly.pdbx_strand_id
1 'polypeptide(L)'
;MVKKVFDIISPEHLLKEDKETEQKSLVFSKRYKEVKKEKTQYAWLSKKRGVIFLISLLILVGIYFFVEGKTTVEITPRQEAITLQTQVVVKSKTSQINFENKIIPGIFFQEVKEFEEKFVSSGEIEKKEKAKGTLRVYNNYSPPSPLTLVKGTHFLSSIQGKSFHSLEVINLPSAKTQEGKLIPGFSDIEIEADEAGENYNIPPATFSIPKLVGTPYYYTTWAESFKPTEGGMKAKVKVVSKQDIEKAKEEFIKNSLRDSEESLKKSIPEGFIFLEDNFLQEVGEINCGAKAEEEKSDFKLFSKINSKVLVFSEGDLKTYSSKIILNSIPPEKKIVPESLTVNFEQKEVNSKEGEVKLDLSISVKIYFPQEEEILKENLKGQELNYALSMLKNLPEIERVNIRISPFWKKKISNNKGDIEIKTQF
;
A
#
# COMPACT_ATOMS: atom_id res chain seq x y z
N MET A 1 -12.34 -33.24 44.10
CA MET A 1 -11.68 -34.53 43.80
C MET A 1 -10.18 -34.31 43.69
N VAL A 2 -9.42 -35.23 44.27
CA VAL A 2 -7.95 -35.24 44.54
C VAL A 2 -7.25 -36.00 43.39
N LYS A 3 -6.04 -35.67 42.92
CA LYS A 3 -4.68 -36.07 43.40
C LYS A 3 -3.61 -35.30 42.55
N LYS A 4 -2.60 -34.57 43.07
CA LYS A 4 -1.32 -34.94 43.77
C LYS A 4 -0.42 -35.85 42.89
N VAL A 5 0.86 -35.60 42.57
CA VAL A 5 2.08 -35.37 43.40
C VAL A 5 3.27 -34.93 42.48
N PHE A 6 3.98 -33.81 42.75
CA PHE A 6 5.37 -33.59 43.26
C PHE A 6 6.56 -34.14 42.44
N ASP A 7 7.57 -33.30 42.15
CA ASP A 7 8.77 -33.23 43.02
C ASP A 7 9.51 -31.89 42.91
N ILE A 8 9.95 -31.39 44.08
CA ILE A 8 10.56 -30.08 44.37
C ILE A 8 11.90 -30.40 45.03
N ILE A 9 12.94 -29.58 44.85
CA ILE A 9 13.80 -29.13 45.97
C ILE A 9 14.53 -27.83 45.57
N SER A 10 14.45 -26.88 46.50
CA SER A 10 14.90 -25.48 46.50
C SER A 10 16.22 -25.32 47.28
N PRO A 11 16.88 -24.15 47.22
CA PRO A 11 18.08 -23.84 47.99
C PRO A 11 17.73 -23.34 49.40
N GLU A 12 18.66 -23.40 50.36
CA GLU A 12 18.98 -22.29 51.29
C GLU A 12 20.05 -22.62 52.35
N HIS A 13 20.87 -21.59 52.59
CA HIS A 13 21.62 -21.16 53.78
C HIS A 13 21.76 -22.10 55.01
N LEU A 14 22.95 -22.07 55.63
CA LEU A 14 23.18 -21.38 56.90
C LEU A 14 24.64 -21.42 57.37
N LEU A 15 24.98 -20.38 58.12
CA LEU A 15 26.27 -20.02 58.70
C LEU A 15 26.60 -20.82 59.97
N LYS A 16 27.91 -21.11 60.11
CA LYS A 16 28.79 -20.97 61.29
C LYS A 16 28.61 -21.82 62.57
N GLU A 17 29.80 -22.07 63.13
CA GLU A 17 30.20 -22.41 64.51
C GLU A 17 30.06 -23.86 64.96
N ASP A 18 31.01 -24.46 65.70
CA ASP A 18 32.44 -24.23 65.97
C ASP A 18 32.90 -25.41 66.87
N LYS A 19 34.21 -25.49 67.13
CA LYS A 19 34.94 -26.34 68.13
C LYS A 19 35.44 -27.69 67.60
N GLU A 20 36.67 -28.11 67.80
CA GLU A 20 37.83 -27.59 68.54
C GLU A 20 39.04 -28.48 68.19
N THR A 21 40.24 -27.88 68.15
CA THR A 21 41.56 -28.45 68.49
C THR A 21 42.07 -29.72 67.77
N GLU A 22 43.16 -29.62 67.02
CA GLU A 22 44.51 -29.93 67.53
C GLU A 22 45.61 -29.83 66.47
N GLN A 23 46.77 -29.44 66.96
CA GLN A 23 48.05 -29.29 66.29
C GLN A 23 48.50 -30.56 65.55
N LYS A 24 49.17 -30.40 64.40
CA LYS A 24 50.59 -30.74 64.22
C LYS A 24 50.99 -30.71 62.74
N SER A 25 51.99 -29.89 62.47
CA SER A 25 52.97 -30.09 61.41
C SER A 25 53.47 -31.53 61.41
N LEU A 26 53.53 -32.20 60.26
CA LEU A 26 54.41 -33.36 60.00
C LEU A 26 54.43 -33.55 58.48
N VAL A 27 55.52 -33.11 57.84
CA VAL A 27 56.63 -33.97 57.42
C VAL A 27 56.29 -34.81 56.19
N PHE A 28 56.96 -34.41 55.10
CA PHE A 28 57.21 -35.16 53.88
C PHE A 28 57.63 -36.61 54.20
N SER A 29 56.68 -37.55 54.18
CA SER A 29 57.02 -38.97 54.22
C SER A 29 57.31 -39.45 52.79
N LYS A 30 58.60 -39.57 52.46
CA LYS A 30 59.09 -40.37 51.33
C LYS A 30 58.54 -41.80 51.46
N ARG A 31 57.59 -42.15 50.60
CA ARG A 31 57.20 -43.56 50.39
C ARG A 31 57.90 -44.04 49.12
N TYR A 32 59.06 -44.68 49.32
CA TYR A 32 59.72 -45.46 48.28
C TYR A 32 58.79 -46.60 47.88
N LYS A 33 58.29 -46.56 46.64
CA LYS A 33 57.78 -47.74 45.95
C LYS A 33 58.97 -48.36 45.23
N GLU A 34 59.46 -49.49 45.75
CA GLU A 34 60.38 -50.35 45.04
C GLU A 34 59.69 -50.86 43.77
N VAL A 35 60.04 -50.26 42.63
CA VAL A 35 59.78 -50.85 41.32
C VAL A 35 61.01 -51.66 40.95
N LYS A 36 60.83 -52.98 40.95
CA LYS A 36 61.78 -53.98 40.44
C LYS A 36 62.37 -53.49 39.11
N LYS A 37 63.70 -53.33 39.08
CA LYS A 37 64.47 -53.19 37.84
C LYS A 37 64.42 -54.51 37.09
N GLU A 38 63.45 -54.66 36.19
CA GLU A 38 63.65 -55.55 35.06
C GLU A 38 64.70 -54.93 34.13
N LYS A 39 65.80 -55.65 33.96
CA LYS A 39 66.85 -55.35 32.99
C LYS A 39 66.30 -55.57 31.58
N THR A 40 65.65 -54.57 31.01
CA THR A 40 65.48 -54.52 29.55
C THR A 40 66.77 -54.01 28.93
N GLN A 41 67.51 -54.96 28.36
CA GLN A 41 68.66 -54.75 27.50
C GLN A 41 68.27 -53.84 26.31
N TYR A 42 68.65 -52.55 26.35
CA TYR A 42 68.77 -51.71 25.15
C TYR A 42 69.98 -50.77 25.29
N ALA A 43 71.14 -51.35 25.59
CA ALA A 43 72.43 -50.66 25.68
C ALA A 43 73.19 -50.58 24.33
N TRP A 44 72.48 -50.65 23.19
CA TRP A 44 73.12 -50.52 21.86
C TRP A 44 72.46 -49.49 20.92
N LEU A 45 71.45 -48.74 21.39
CA LEU A 45 70.78 -47.68 20.61
C LEU A 45 70.96 -46.26 21.17
N SER A 46 71.69 -46.08 22.28
CA SER A 46 71.86 -44.78 22.95
C SER A 46 72.83 -43.82 22.23
N LYS A 47 73.83 -44.34 21.48
CA LYS A 47 74.72 -43.49 20.67
C LYS A 47 74.05 -43.00 19.38
N LYS A 48 73.22 -43.82 18.72
CA LYS A 48 72.50 -43.42 17.49
C LYS A 48 71.38 -42.40 17.78
N ARG A 49 70.68 -42.51 18.92
CA ARG A 49 69.67 -41.53 19.34
C ARG A 49 70.26 -40.16 19.67
N GLY A 50 71.45 -40.11 20.29
CA GLY A 50 72.17 -38.86 20.53
C GLY A 50 72.58 -38.16 19.22
N VAL A 51 73.07 -38.92 18.24
CA VAL A 51 73.43 -38.39 16.91
C VAL A 51 72.19 -37.93 16.12
N ILE A 52 71.09 -38.70 16.14
CA ILE A 52 69.83 -38.31 15.49
C ILE A 52 69.25 -37.04 16.14
N PHE A 53 69.32 -36.92 17.47
CA PHE A 53 68.90 -35.71 18.18
C PHE A 53 69.75 -34.50 17.77
N LEU A 54 71.08 -34.67 17.69
CA LEU A 54 72.02 -33.62 17.29
C LEU A 54 71.80 -33.19 15.83
N ILE A 55 71.54 -34.14 14.92
CA ILE A 55 71.17 -33.87 13.53
C ILE A 55 69.83 -33.16 13.45
N SER A 56 68.81 -33.58 14.21
CA SER A 56 67.51 -32.88 14.25
C SER A 56 67.63 -31.46 14.80
N LEU A 57 68.52 -31.25 15.78
CA LEU A 57 68.79 -29.93 16.35
C LEU A 57 69.49 -29.05 15.32
N LEU A 58 70.47 -29.59 14.59
CA LEU A 58 71.12 -28.90 13.47
C LEU A 58 70.14 -28.57 12.35
N ILE A 59 69.22 -29.46 12.02
CA ILE A 59 68.15 -29.21 11.03
C ILE A 59 67.19 -28.13 11.55
N LEU A 60 66.78 -28.17 12.82
CA LEU A 60 65.92 -27.14 13.42
C LEU A 60 66.61 -25.77 13.46
N VAL A 61 67.90 -25.72 13.80
CA VAL A 61 68.72 -24.51 13.74
C VAL A 61 68.85 -24.04 12.29
N GLY A 62 69.08 -24.97 11.36
CA GLY A 62 69.10 -24.69 9.92
C GLY A 62 67.80 -24.07 9.43
N ILE A 63 66.65 -24.66 9.76
CA ILE A 63 65.29 -24.14 9.46
C ILE A 63 65.08 -22.77 10.11
N TYR A 64 65.54 -22.58 11.35
CA TYR A 64 65.43 -21.30 12.05
C TYR A 64 66.16 -20.16 11.31
N PHE A 65 67.32 -20.45 10.69
CA PHE A 65 68.08 -19.48 9.91
C PHE A 65 67.66 -19.37 8.43
N PHE A 66 67.30 -20.48 7.77
CA PHE A 66 67.01 -20.53 6.33
C PHE A 66 65.56 -20.24 5.95
N VAL A 67 64.58 -20.37 6.86
CA VAL A 67 63.20 -20.01 6.53
C VAL A 67 63.08 -18.48 6.50
N GLU A 68 62.84 -17.94 5.32
CA GLU A 68 62.48 -16.54 5.11
C GLU A 68 61.10 -16.27 5.70
N GLY A 69 61.00 -15.18 6.46
CA GLY A 69 59.74 -14.78 7.08
C GLY A 69 58.86 -14.05 6.06
N LYS A 70 57.57 -14.38 6.02
CA LYS A 70 56.55 -13.58 5.34
C LYS A 70 55.89 -12.64 6.33
N THR A 71 55.59 -11.43 5.91
CA THR A 71 54.96 -10.40 6.75
C THR A 71 53.74 -9.85 6.05
N THR A 72 52.59 -9.92 6.71
CA THR A 72 51.36 -9.26 6.26
C THR A 72 51.08 -8.08 7.18
N VAL A 73 50.99 -6.89 6.60
CA VAL A 73 50.70 -5.63 7.30
C VAL A 73 49.29 -5.21 6.92
N GLU A 74 48.34 -5.36 7.85
CA GLU A 74 46.97 -4.91 7.70
C GLU A 74 46.88 -3.47 8.25
N ILE A 75 46.53 -2.52 7.38
CA ILE A 75 46.42 -1.09 7.71
C ILE A 75 44.96 -0.68 7.58
N THR A 76 44.40 -0.13 8.66
CA THR A 76 43.13 0.60 8.63
C THR A 76 43.45 2.08 8.59
N PRO A 77 43.26 2.75 7.44
CA PRO A 77 43.51 4.17 7.34
C PRO A 77 42.43 4.94 8.07
N ARG A 78 42.79 6.10 8.62
CA ARG A 78 41.83 7.03 9.20
C ARG A 78 40.90 7.54 8.09
N GLN A 79 39.61 7.45 8.35
CA GLN A 79 38.55 7.85 7.42
C GLN A 79 38.03 9.24 7.78
N GLU A 80 37.82 10.07 6.78
CA GLU A 80 37.17 11.37 6.90
C GLU A 80 35.91 11.40 6.05
N ALA A 81 34.80 11.95 6.57
CA ALA A 81 33.58 12.12 5.80
C ALA A 81 33.59 13.49 5.11
N ILE A 82 33.40 13.51 3.80
CA ILE A 82 33.09 14.72 3.04
C ILE A 82 31.62 14.67 2.67
N THR A 83 30.94 15.79 2.88
CA THR A 83 29.55 15.97 2.46
C THR A 83 29.46 17.16 1.50
N LEU A 84 28.75 16.97 0.40
CA LEU A 84 28.49 17.97 -0.62
C LEU A 84 26.99 18.15 -0.79
N GLN A 85 26.53 19.39 -0.67
CA GLN A 85 25.18 19.79 -0.99
C GLN A 85 25.16 20.39 -2.40
N THR A 86 24.29 19.88 -3.26
CA THR A 86 24.15 20.38 -4.63
C THR A 86 22.71 20.23 -5.10
N GLN A 87 22.39 20.78 -6.26
CA GLN A 87 21.09 20.62 -6.89
C GLN A 87 21.24 19.87 -8.21
N VAL A 88 20.21 19.12 -8.58
CA VAL A 88 20.09 18.47 -9.88
C VAL A 88 18.67 18.59 -10.41
N VAL A 89 18.52 18.66 -11.73
CA VAL A 89 17.22 18.69 -12.38
C VAL A 89 16.99 17.38 -13.13
N VAL A 90 15.91 16.70 -12.82
CA VAL A 90 15.41 15.57 -13.63
C VAL A 90 14.64 16.14 -14.80
N LYS A 91 14.96 15.75 -16.03
CA LYS A 91 14.22 16.18 -17.24
C LYS A 91 13.84 15.01 -18.14
N SER A 92 12.60 14.98 -18.59
CA SER A 92 12.10 13.93 -19.50
C SER A 92 12.61 14.03 -20.94
N LYS A 93 13.14 15.19 -21.34
CA LYS A 93 13.59 15.49 -22.72
C LYS A 93 15.07 15.19 -22.96
N THR A 94 15.75 14.58 -21.98
CA THR A 94 17.18 14.31 -22.04
C THR A 94 17.41 12.81 -21.89
N SER A 95 18.26 12.23 -22.72
CA SER A 95 18.55 10.78 -22.74
C SER A 95 19.81 10.38 -21.98
N GLN A 96 20.66 11.34 -21.61
CA GLN A 96 21.94 11.11 -20.93
C GLN A 96 22.18 12.15 -19.83
N ILE A 97 23.01 11.81 -18.85
CA ILE A 97 23.40 12.74 -17.78
C ILE A 97 24.18 13.92 -18.39
N ASN A 98 23.78 15.14 -18.07
CA ASN A 98 24.50 16.35 -18.42
C ASN A 98 25.08 16.99 -17.15
N PHE A 99 26.38 16.84 -16.96
CA PHE A 99 27.08 17.33 -15.77
C PHE A 99 27.21 18.86 -15.74
N GLU A 100 27.36 19.52 -16.90
CA GLU A 100 27.52 20.97 -17.00
C GLU A 100 26.25 21.70 -16.57
N ASN A 101 25.10 21.22 -17.07
CA ASN A 101 23.79 21.79 -16.80
C ASN A 101 23.11 21.19 -15.56
N LYS A 102 23.76 20.22 -14.88
CA LYS A 102 23.23 19.51 -13.70
C LYS A 102 21.89 18.83 -13.98
N ILE A 103 21.81 18.08 -15.09
CA ILE A 103 20.59 17.39 -15.52
C ILE A 103 20.79 15.87 -15.49
N ILE A 104 19.82 15.15 -14.93
CA ILE A 104 19.69 13.69 -15.07
C ILE A 104 18.45 13.33 -15.91
N PRO A 105 18.51 12.26 -16.70
CA PRO A 105 17.40 11.85 -17.55
C PRO A 105 16.24 11.32 -16.70
N GLY A 106 15.03 11.77 -17.02
CA GLY A 106 13.78 11.22 -16.49
C GLY A 106 12.97 10.54 -17.59
N ILE A 107 12.08 9.63 -17.20
CA ILE A 107 11.16 8.94 -18.11
C ILE A 107 9.75 9.05 -17.53
N PHE A 108 8.77 9.24 -18.37
CA PHE A 108 7.38 9.17 -17.94
C PHE A 108 6.86 7.74 -18.03
N PHE A 109 6.39 7.22 -16.90
CA PHE A 109 5.53 6.03 -16.89
C PHE A 109 4.08 6.50 -16.91
N GLN A 110 3.26 5.83 -17.71
CA GLN A 110 1.85 6.16 -17.87
C GLN A 110 1.01 4.89 -17.89
N GLU A 111 -0.17 4.98 -17.29
CA GLU A 111 -1.14 3.90 -17.23
C GLU A 111 -2.55 4.51 -17.40
N VAL A 112 -3.36 3.89 -18.26
CA VAL A 112 -4.78 4.22 -18.39
C VAL A 112 -5.59 3.07 -17.82
N LYS A 113 -6.38 3.36 -16.79
CA LYS A 113 -7.25 2.36 -16.14
C LYS A 113 -8.70 2.79 -16.14
N GLU A 114 -9.58 1.81 -16.32
CA GLU A 114 -11.02 1.98 -16.21
C GLU A 114 -11.46 1.61 -14.79
N PHE A 115 -12.24 2.49 -14.17
CA PHE A 115 -12.80 2.29 -12.84
C PHE A 115 -14.32 2.27 -12.92
N GLU A 116 -14.90 1.39 -12.11
CA GLU A 116 -16.34 1.22 -11.94
C GLU A 116 -16.63 1.10 -10.45
N GLU A 117 -17.57 1.91 -9.96
CA GLU A 117 -18.02 1.84 -8.56
C GLU A 117 -19.54 1.95 -8.48
N LYS A 118 -20.11 1.26 -7.49
CA LYS A 118 -21.56 1.14 -7.29
C LYS A 118 -21.97 1.94 -6.06
N PHE A 119 -23.02 2.76 -6.21
CA PHE A 119 -23.57 3.63 -5.18
C PHE A 119 -25.05 3.33 -4.94
N VAL A 120 -25.53 3.59 -3.73
CA VAL A 120 -26.92 3.34 -3.32
C VAL A 120 -27.73 4.64 -3.39
N SER A 121 -28.97 4.54 -3.87
CA SER A 121 -29.90 5.67 -3.92
C SER A 121 -30.54 5.94 -2.56
N SER A 122 -30.62 7.21 -2.17
CA SER A 122 -31.26 7.65 -0.92
C SER A 122 -32.55 8.43 -1.12
N GLY A 123 -32.82 8.92 -2.34
CA GLY A 123 -34.05 9.64 -2.66
C GLY A 123 -35.30 8.76 -2.58
N GLU A 124 -36.43 9.37 -2.24
CA GLU A 124 -37.74 8.73 -2.28
C GLU A 124 -38.73 9.61 -3.04
N ILE A 125 -39.51 9.01 -3.94
CA ILE A 125 -40.65 9.66 -4.59
C ILE A 125 -41.91 8.87 -4.31
N GLU A 126 -43.02 9.57 -4.07
CA GLU A 126 -44.34 8.96 -3.93
C GLU A 126 -44.97 8.77 -5.31
N LYS A 127 -45.06 7.53 -5.77
CA LYS A 127 -45.76 7.15 -6.99
C LYS A 127 -47.26 7.10 -6.72
N LYS A 128 -48.01 7.93 -7.45
CA LYS A 128 -49.46 8.12 -7.30
C LYS A 128 -50.15 7.75 -8.60
N GLU A 129 -50.90 6.66 -8.59
CA GLU A 129 -51.74 6.22 -9.70
C GLU A 129 -53.21 6.24 -9.28
N LYS A 130 -54.07 6.68 -10.19
CA LYS A 130 -55.52 6.80 -9.99
C LYS A 130 -56.21 5.58 -10.58
N ALA A 131 -57.16 5.03 -9.83
CA ALA A 131 -57.94 3.90 -10.32
C ALA A 131 -58.81 4.31 -11.50
N LYS A 132 -58.93 3.43 -12.48
CA LYS A 132 -59.79 3.59 -13.66
C LYS A 132 -60.78 2.45 -13.74
N GLY A 133 -61.88 2.69 -14.45
CA GLY A 133 -62.87 1.66 -14.71
C GLY A 133 -63.93 2.14 -15.69
N THR A 134 -64.94 1.31 -15.89
CA THR A 134 -66.06 1.59 -16.80
C THR A 134 -67.36 1.61 -16.03
N LEU A 135 -68.15 2.66 -16.22
CA LEU A 135 -69.51 2.76 -15.69
C LEU A 135 -70.53 2.68 -16.82
N ARG A 136 -71.63 1.98 -16.58
CA ARG A 136 -72.87 2.14 -17.34
C ARG A 136 -73.72 3.18 -16.66
N VAL A 137 -73.96 4.30 -17.31
CA VAL A 137 -74.79 5.39 -16.80
C VAL A 137 -76.19 5.26 -17.40
N TYR A 138 -77.21 5.29 -16.56
CA TYR A 138 -78.61 5.14 -16.94
C TYR A 138 -79.37 6.46 -16.82
N ASN A 139 -80.32 6.67 -17.72
CA ASN A 139 -81.30 7.75 -17.70
C ASN A 139 -82.72 7.15 -17.76
N ASN A 140 -83.43 7.22 -16.64
CA ASN A 140 -84.81 6.76 -16.48
C ASN A 140 -85.79 7.92 -16.26
N TYR A 141 -85.44 9.12 -16.76
CA TYR A 141 -86.26 10.31 -16.57
C TYR A 141 -87.59 10.23 -17.35
N SER A 142 -88.67 10.71 -16.72
CA SER A 142 -90.01 10.79 -17.30
C SER A 142 -90.59 12.19 -17.08
N PRO A 143 -91.11 12.87 -18.12
CA PRO A 143 -91.29 12.39 -19.50
C PRO A 143 -89.95 12.15 -20.24
N PRO A 144 -89.87 11.16 -21.16
CA PRO A 144 -88.60 10.79 -21.80
C PRO A 144 -87.88 11.96 -22.48
N SER A 145 -86.71 12.33 -21.96
CA SER A 145 -85.81 13.31 -22.57
C SER A 145 -84.36 12.81 -22.53
N PRO A 146 -83.55 13.12 -23.56
CA PRO A 146 -82.12 12.84 -23.52
C PRO A 146 -81.42 13.76 -22.52
N LEU A 147 -80.30 13.30 -21.96
CA LEU A 147 -79.51 14.06 -21.00
C LEU A 147 -78.04 14.01 -21.42
N THR A 148 -77.43 15.18 -21.58
CA THR A 148 -75.98 15.29 -21.80
C THR A 148 -75.32 15.77 -20.51
N LEU A 149 -74.32 15.01 -20.06
CA LEU A 149 -73.47 15.38 -18.92
C LEU A 149 -72.10 15.79 -19.44
N VAL A 150 -71.57 16.88 -18.90
CA VAL A 150 -70.27 17.41 -19.32
C VAL A 150 -69.13 16.47 -18.92
N LYS A 151 -68.00 16.58 -19.63
CA LYS A 151 -66.75 15.92 -19.22
C LYS A 151 -66.37 16.34 -17.79
N GLY A 152 -65.88 15.41 -16.99
CA GLY A 152 -65.58 15.65 -15.58
C GLY A 152 -66.82 15.64 -14.68
N THR A 153 -67.90 14.98 -15.10
CA THR A 153 -69.06 14.75 -14.23
C THR A 153 -68.66 13.77 -13.14
N HIS A 154 -68.91 14.13 -11.86
CA HIS A 154 -68.54 13.29 -10.72
C HIS A 154 -69.60 12.23 -10.42
N PHE A 155 -69.12 11.04 -10.11
CA PHE A 155 -69.85 9.85 -9.72
C PHE A 155 -69.40 9.45 -8.32
N LEU A 156 -70.35 9.39 -7.38
CA LEU A 156 -70.10 9.01 -6.01
C LEU A 156 -70.52 7.56 -5.79
N SER A 157 -69.55 6.69 -5.50
CA SER A 157 -69.80 5.28 -5.25
C SER A 157 -70.60 5.06 -3.97
N SER A 158 -71.51 4.10 -4.01
CA SER A 158 -72.18 3.56 -2.83
C SER A 158 -71.20 2.91 -1.84
N ILE A 159 -70.02 2.49 -2.32
CA ILE A 159 -68.98 1.87 -1.51
C ILE A 159 -68.01 2.95 -1.06
N GLN A 160 -67.95 3.17 0.25
CA GLN A 160 -67.00 4.09 0.92
C GLN A 160 -67.03 5.54 0.40
N GLY A 161 -68.07 5.94 -0.34
CA GLY A 161 -68.21 7.31 -0.87
C GLY A 161 -67.08 7.73 -1.79
N LYS A 162 -66.46 6.79 -2.53
CA LYS A 162 -65.36 7.10 -3.43
C LYS A 162 -65.86 7.87 -4.64
N SER A 163 -65.18 8.96 -4.96
CA SER A 163 -65.55 9.85 -6.06
C SER A 163 -64.68 9.62 -7.29
N PHE A 164 -65.34 9.50 -8.43
CA PHE A 164 -64.74 9.31 -9.76
C PHE A 164 -65.31 10.35 -10.70
N HIS A 165 -64.62 10.66 -11.79
CA HIS A 165 -65.14 11.57 -12.81
C HIS A 165 -65.04 10.98 -14.21
N SER A 166 -65.95 11.40 -15.11
CA SER A 166 -65.90 10.98 -16.50
C SER A 166 -64.73 11.59 -17.26
N LEU A 167 -64.06 10.77 -18.08
CA LEU A 167 -62.98 11.23 -18.97
C LEU A 167 -63.51 11.90 -20.24
N GLU A 168 -64.80 11.71 -20.53
CA GLU A 168 -65.49 12.18 -21.72
C GLU A 168 -66.87 12.78 -21.42
N VAL A 169 -67.45 13.42 -22.42
CA VAL A 169 -68.84 13.91 -22.40
C VAL A 169 -69.77 12.72 -22.51
N ILE A 170 -70.81 12.68 -21.68
CA ILE A 170 -71.74 11.56 -21.62
C ILE A 170 -73.03 11.95 -22.32
N ASN A 171 -73.39 11.25 -23.39
CA ASN A 171 -74.65 11.47 -24.10
C ASN A 171 -75.63 10.34 -23.78
N LEU A 172 -76.56 10.60 -22.86
CA LEU A 172 -77.54 9.61 -22.43
C LEU A 172 -78.79 9.70 -23.32
N PRO A 173 -79.17 8.60 -24.02
CA PRO A 173 -80.43 8.56 -24.73
C PRO A 173 -81.62 8.68 -23.76
N SER A 174 -82.78 9.11 -24.27
CA SER A 174 -84.01 9.11 -23.49
C SER A 174 -84.44 7.69 -23.14
N ALA A 175 -85.16 7.55 -22.04
CA ALA A 175 -85.83 6.30 -21.71
C ALA A 175 -86.89 5.93 -22.77
N LYS A 176 -87.15 4.63 -22.96
CA LYS A 176 -88.14 4.13 -23.92
C LYS A 176 -89.28 3.44 -23.19
N THR A 177 -90.51 3.72 -23.58
CA THR A 177 -91.67 2.97 -23.08
C THR A 177 -91.89 1.75 -23.96
N GLN A 178 -91.75 0.55 -23.39
CA GLN A 178 -92.03 -0.72 -24.06
C GLN A 178 -92.99 -1.52 -23.16
N GLU A 179 -94.12 -1.97 -23.72
CA GLU A 179 -95.13 -2.77 -22.99
C GLU A 179 -95.63 -2.10 -21.68
N GLY A 180 -95.76 -0.77 -21.69
CA GLY A 180 -96.19 0.00 -20.51
C GLY A 180 -95.13 0.15 -19.41
N LYS A 181 -93.91 -0.36 -19.61
CA LYS A 181 -92.77 -0.19 -18.70
C LYS A 181 -91.74 0.77 -19.30
N LEU A 182 -91.15 1.60 -18.44
CA LEU A 182 -90.07 2.51 -18.81
C LEU A 182 -88.73 1.76 -18.77
N ILE A 183 -88.05 1.68 -19.91
CA ILE A 183 -86.70 1.11 -20.07
C ILE A 183 -85.70 2.27 -20.07
N PRO A 184 -84.75 2.32 -19.13
CA PRO A 184 -83.75 3.38 -19.08
C PRO A 184 -82.89 3.40 -20.35
N GLY A 185 -82.61 4.61 -20.85
CA GLY A 185 -81.51 4.81 -21.79
C GLY A 185 -80.18 4.63 -21.07
N PHE A 186 -79.14 4.14 -21.74
CA PHE A 186 -77.82 3.98 -21.11
C PHE A 186 -76.66 4.33 -22.05
N SER A 187 -75.52 4.63 -21.45
CA SER A 187 -74.22 4.76 -22.13
C SER A 187 -73.11 4.20 -21.23
N ASP A 188 -72.18 3.46 -21.82
CA ASP A 188 -70.96 3.01 -21.13
C ASP A 188 -69.89 4.10 -21.28
N ILE A 189 -69.18 4.41 -20.19
CA ILE A 189 -68.15 5.46 -20.14
C ILE A 189 -66.94 5.03 -19.34
N GLU A 190 -65.79 5.64 -19.64
CA GLU A 190 -64.58 5.53 -18.82
C GLU A 190 -64.55 6.58 -17.70
N ILE A 191 -64.15 6.12 -16.52
CA ILE A 191 -63.99 6.95 -15.32
C ILE A 191 -62.58 6.86 -14.75
N GLU A 192 -62.16 7.93 -14.09
CA GLU A 192 -60.92 7.99 -13.30
C GLU A 192 -61.23 8.48 -11.88
N ALA A 193 -60.52 7.92 -10.90
CA ALA A 193 -60.62 8.34 -9.51
C ALA A 193 -60.19 9.81 -9.31
N ASP A 194 -60.86 10.51 -8.39
CA ASP A 194 -60.48 11.88 -8.06
C ASP A 194 -59.12 11.94 -7.35
N GLU A 195 -58.81 10.92 -6.54
CA GLU A 195 -57.52 10.77 -5.87
C GLU A 195 -56.83 9.44 -6.20
N ALA A 196 -55.51 9.43 -6.07
CA ALA A 196 -54.71 8.20 -6.17
C ALA A 196 -54.84 7.33 -4.92
N GLY A 197 -54.61 6.03 -5.06
CA GLY A 197 -54.53 5.09 -3.94
C GLY A 197 -55.34 3.82 -4.13
N GLU A 198 -54.90 2.75 -3.45
CA GLU A 198 -55.50 1.42 -3.53
C GLU A 198 -56.94 1.38 -3.02
N ASN A 199 -57.31 2.34 -2.16
CA ASN A 199 -58.67 2.51 -1.66
C ASN A 199 -59.69 2.95 -2.74
N TYR A 200 -59.24 3.31 -3.95
CA TYR A 200 -60.09 3.54 -5.11
C TYR A 200 -60.21 2.32 -6.03
N ASN A 201 -59.55 1.19 -5.70
CA ASN A 201 -59.78 -0.10 -6.36
C ASN A 201 -60.98 -0.79 -5.69
N ILE A 202 -62.19 -0.41 -6.12
CA ILE A 202 -63.43 -0.86 -5.50
C ILE A 202 -64.09 -1.96 -6.36
N PRO A 203 -64.82 -2.92 -5.75
CA PRO A 203 -65.59 -3.90 -6.49
C PRO A 203 -66.77 -3.24 -7.24
N PRO A 204 -67.48 -4.00 -8.11
CA PRO A 204 -68.72 -3.57 -8.75
C PRO A 204 -69.67 -2.87 -7.77
N ALA A 205 -70.14 -1.67 -8.13
CA ALA A 205 -70.90 -0.79 -7.26
C ALA A 205 -71.92 0.06 -8.05
N THR A 206 -72.83 0.68 -7.32
CA THR A 206 -73.73 1.72 -7.85
C THR A 206 -73.16 3.09 -7.55
N PHE A 207 -73.48 4.08 -8.39
CA PHE A 207 -72.95 5.43 -8.29
C PHE A 207 -74.08 6.45 -8.46
N SER A 208 -74.08 7.46 -7.61
CA SER A 208 -74.93 8.64 -7.75
C SER A 208 -74.17 9.78 -8.44
N ILE A 209 -74.90 10.78 -8.94
CA ILE A 209 -74.31 11.96 -9.58
C ILE A 209 -74.60 13.18 -8.69
N PRO A 210 -73.69 13.57 -7.78
CA PRO A 210 -73.98 14.56 -6.73
C PRO A 210 -74.39 15.93 -7.28
N LYS A 211 -73.86 16.32 -8.45
CA LYS A 211 -74.17 17.61 -9.08
C LYS A 211 -75.59 17.70 -9.65
N LEU A 212 -76.34 16.60 -9.70
CA LEU A 212 -77.75 16.61 -10.09
C LEU A 212 -78.70 16.87 -8.90
N VAL A 213 -78.22 16.88 -7.65
CA VAL A 213 -79.05 17.14 -6.46
C VAL A 213 -79.86 18.43 -6.63
N GLY A 214 -81.17 18.35 -6.36
CA GLY A 214 -82.11 19.47 -6.56
C GLY A 214 -82.72 19.54 -7.96
N THR A 215 -82.25 18.72 -8.91
CA THR A 215 -82.88 18.56 -10.22
C THR A 215 -83.78 17.31 -10.29
N PRO A 216 -84.77 17.28 -11.19
CA PRO A 216 -85.58 16.08 -11.46
C PRO A 216 -84.77 14.86 -11.93
N TYR A 217 -83.54 15.08 -12.43
CA TYR A 217 -82.65 14.03 -12.94
C TYR A 217 -81.92 13.25 -11.84
N TYR A 218 -81.84 13.77 -10.60
CA TYR A 218 -81.05 13.16 -9.53
C TYR A 218 -81.50 11.74 -9.17
N TYR A 219 -82.80 11.53 -9.02
CA TYR A 219 -83.36 10.23 -8.65
C TYR A 219 -83.60 9.30 -9.85
N THR A 220 -83.46 9.83 -11.06
CA THR A 220 -83.75 9.11 -12.32
C THR A 220 -82.50 8.81 -13.13
N THR A 221 -81.32 9.30 -12.70
CA THR A 221 -80.03 9.07 -13.35
C THR A 221 -79.04 8.49 -12.34
N TRP A 222 -78.53 7.30 -12.62
CA TRP A 222 -77.53 6.62 -11.78
C TRP A 222 -76.52 5.90 -12.68
N ALA A 223 -75.45 5.38 -12.11
CA ALA A 223 -74.52 4.55 -12.84
C ALA A 223 -74.17 3.26 -12.08
N GLU A 224 -73.73 2.25 -12.81
CA GLU A 224 -73.32 0.96 -12.28
C GLU A 224 -71.99 0.53 -12.89
N SER A 225 -71.09 0.00 -12.07
CA SER A 225 -69.94 -0.74 -12.56
C SER A 225 -70.22 -2.24 -12.50
N PHE A 226 -69.87 -2.96 -13.57
CA PHE A 226 -69.94 -4.43 -13.63
C PHE A 226 -68.59 -5.11 -13.42
N LYS A 227 -67.51 -4.31 -13.43
CA LYS A 227 -66.13 -4.72 -13.16
C LYS A 227 -65.56 -3.84 -12.04
N PRO A 228 -64.58 -4.33 -11.27
CA PRO A 228 -63.88 -3.49 -10.30
C PRO A 228 -63.18 -2.32 -11.01
N THR A 229 -62.97 -1.23 -10.27
CA THR A 229 -61.99 -0.22 -10.66
C THR A 229 -60.60 -0.68 -10.24
N GLU A 230 -59.59 -0.42 -11.06
CA GLU A 230 -58.23 -0.94 -10.86
C GLU A 230 -57.16 0.12 -11.23
N GLY A 231 -55.92 -0.08 -10.79
CA GLY A 231 -54.80 0.82 -11.08
C GLY A 231 -54.60 1.96 -10.08
N GLY A 232 -55.40 2.04 -9.02
CA GLY A 232 -55.17 2.97 -7.91
C GLY A 232 -53.98 2.50 -7.06
N MET A 233 -52.94 3.32 -6.92
CA MET A 233 -51.74 3.00 -6.14
C MET A 233 -51.15 4.26 -5.48
N LYS A 234 -50.65 4.11 -4.26
CA LYS A 234 -49.84 5.11 -3.55
C LYS A 234 -48.67 4.39 -2.89
N ALA A 235 -47.48 4.49 -3.48
CA ALA A 235 -46.29 3.81 -2.96
C ALA A 235 -45.08 4.75 -2.94
N LYS A 236 -44.22 4.59 -1.94
CA LYS A 236 -42.90 5.24 -1.94
C LYS A 236 -41.91 4.35 -2.65
N VAL A 237 -41.27 4.88 -3.69
CA VAL A 237 -40.21 4.21 -4.45
C VAL A 237 -38.90 4.93 -4.25
N LYS A 238 -37.80 4.17 -4.20
CA LYS A 238 -36.46 4.75 -4.14
C LYS A 238 -36.07 5.30 -5.50
N VAL A 239 -35.51 6.49 -5.49
CA VAL A 239 -35.01 7.16 -6.69
C VAL A 239 -33.62 7.71 -6.45
N VAL A 240 -32.88 7.87 -7.54
CA VAL A 240 -31.57 8.52 -7.49
C VAL A 240 -31.75 10.01 -7.27
N SER A 241 -31.27 10.54 -6.14
CA SER A 241 -31.30 11.99 -5.91
C SER A 241 -30.12 12.70 -6.60
N LYS A 242 -30.25 14.00 -6.87
CA LYS A 242 -29.11 14.81 -7.37
C LYS A 242 -27.92 14.78 -6.40
N GLN A 243 -28.22 14.79 -5.11
CA GLN A 243 -27.22 14.73 -4.05
C GLN A 243 -26.49 13.38 -4.02
N ASP A 244 -27.19 12.28 -4.31
CA ASP A 244 -26.54 10.95 -4.43
C ASP A 244 -25.52 10.97 -5.56
N ILE A 245 -25.87 11.53 -6.73
CA ILE A 245 -24.97 11.61 -7.89
C ILE A 245 -23.74 12.48 -7.58
N GLU A 246 -23.93 13.63 -6.93
CA GLU A 246 -22.83 14.54 -6.57
C GLU A 246 -21.86 13.88 -5.59
N LYS A 247 -22.37 13.31 -4.49
CA LYS A 247 -21.55 12.59 -3.51
C LYS A 247 -20.83 11.39 -4.12
N ALA A 248 -21.55 10.60 -4.92
CA ALA A 248 -20.97 9.47 -5.62
C ALA A 248 -19.82 9.90 -6.55
N LYS A 249 -19.95 11.03 -7.25
CA LYS A 249 -18.87 11.55 -8.11
C LYS A 249 -17.64 11.95 -7.30
N GLU A 250 -17.82 12.66 -6.18
CA GLU A 250 -16.71 13.05 -5.31
C GLU A 250 -15.97 11.84 -4.73
N GLU A 251 -16.71 10.85 -4.22
CA GLU A 251 -16.16 9.61 -3.67
C GLU A 251 -15.47 8.77 -4.76
N PHE A 252 -16.11 8.61 -5.91
CA PHE A 252 -15.56 7.89 -7.06
C PHE A 252 -14.25 8.51 -7.55
N ILE A 253 -14.19 9.83 -7.71
CA ILE A 253 -12.95 10.52 -8.13
C ILE A 253 -11.84 10.26 -7.12
N LYS A 254 -12.12 10.42 -5.82
CA LYS A 254 -11.13 10.20 -4.77
C LYS A 254 -10.60 8.76 -4.78
N ASN A 255 -11.49 7.77 -4.85
CA ASN A 255 -11.12 6.36 -4.83
C ASN A 255 -10.35 5.96 -6.08
N SER A 256 -10.84 6.35 -7.27
CA SER A 256 -10.20 6.03 -8.55
C SER A 256 -8.83 6.68 -8.74
N LEU A 257 -8.63 7.91 -8.26
CA LEU A 257 -7.30 8.55 -8.26
C LEU A 257 -6.32 7.79 -7.36
N ARG A 258 -6.72 7.45 -6.13
CA ARG A 258 -5.89 6.68 -5.19
C ARG A 258 -5.52 5.31 -5.77
N ASP A 259 -6.51 4.56 -6.25
CA ASP A 259 -6.28 3.21 -6.78
C ASP A 259 -5.45 3.23 -8.07
N SER A 260 -5.60 4.26 -8.90
CA SER A 260 -4.77 4.44 -10.10
C SER A 260 -3.32 4.79 -9.76
N GLU A 261 -3.09 5.61 -8.73
CA GLU A 261 -1.75 5.94 -8.24
C GLU A 261 -1.04 4.69 -7.70
N GLU A 262 -1.71 3.93 -6.82
CA GLU A 262 -1.17 2.69 -6.26
C GLU A 262 -0.85 1.65 -7.34
N SER A 263 -1.70 1.56 -8.35
CA SER A 263 -1.47 0.69 -9.51
C SER A 263 -0.23 1.09 -10.28
N LEU A 264 -0.13 2.37 -10.66
CA LEU A 264 1.00 2.88 -11.42
C LEU A 264 2.30 2.69 -10.64
N LYS A 265 2.32 2.96 -9.33
CA LYS A 265 3.47 2.69 -8.43
C LYS A 265 3.95 1.24 -8.52
N LYS A 266 3.04 0.26 -8.54
CA LYS A 266 3.38 -1.17 -8.64
C LYS A 266 3.92 -1.59 -10.02
N SER A 267 3.62 -0.81 -11.06
CA SER A 267 4.08 -1.07 -12.43
C SER A 267 5.50 -0.54 -12.71
N ILE A 268 6.03 0.33 -11.84
CA ILE A 268 7.37 0.91 -12.01
C ILE A 268 8.43 -0.17 -11.71
N PRO A 269 9.37 -0.43 -12.65
CA PRO A 269 10.43 -1.41 -12.43
C PRO A 269 11.37 -1.04 -11.28
N GLU A 270 12.01 -2.05 -10.69
CA GLU A 270 13.09 -1.84 -9.72
C GLU A 270 14.23 -1.01 -10.33
N GLY A 271 14.88 -0.19 -9.49
CA GLY A 271 15.96 0.72 -9.90
C GLY A 271 15.51 2.08 -10.42
N PHE A 272 14.20 2.32 -10.52
CA PHE A 272 13.64 3.65 -10.75
C PHE A 272 13.10 4.26 -9.44
N ILE A 273 13.32 5.56 -9.30
CA ILE A 273 12.80 6.37 -8.20
C ILE A 273 11.64 7.21 -8.74
N PHE A 274 10.52 7.21 -8.02
CA PHE A 274 9.40 8.11 -8.23
C PHE A 274 9.22 9.02 -7.01
N LEU A 275 8.55 10.15 -7.19
CA LEU A 275 8.26 11.11 -6.13
C LEU A 275 6.75 11.29 -6.02
N GLU A 276 6.22 11.41 -4.82
CA GLU A 276 4.77 11.41 -4.60
C GLU A 276 4.08 12.64 -5.20
N ASP A 277 4.72 13.81 -5.14
CA ASP A 277 4.09 15.05 -5.62
C ASP A 277 4.19 15.26 -7.14
N ASN A 278 4.72 14.29 -7.90
CA ASN A 278 4.93 14.42 -9.34
C ASN A 278 3.93 13.64 -10.21
N PHE A 279 2.94 12.99 -9.58
CA PHE A 279 1.85 12.34 -10.30
C PHE A 279 0.97 13.36 -11.01
N LEU A 280 0.70 13.09 -12.29
CA LEU A 280 -0.29 13.77 -13.11
C LEU A 280 -1.40 12.80 -13.40
N GLN A 281 -2.59 13.10 -12.90
CA GLN A 281 -3.76 12.28 -13.11
C GLN A 281 -4.84 13.09 -13.82
N GLU A 282 -5.33 12.56 -14.93
CA GLU A 282 -6.40 13.14 -15.71
C GLU A 282 -7.62 12.23 -15.61
N VAL A 283 -8.70 12.77 -15.06
CA VAL A 283 -9.99 12.08 -14.96
C VAL A 283 -10.71 12.27 -16.29
N GLY A 284 -11.00 11.16 -16.98
CA GLY A 284 -11.83 11.17 -18.17
C GLY A 284 -13.30 11.50 -17.88
N GLU A 285 -14.13 11.47 -18.91
CA GLU A 285 -15.56 11.72 -18.77
C GLU A 285 -16.20 10.71 -17.80
N ILE A 286 -16.80 11.23 -16.73
CA ILE A 286 -17.52 10.41 -15.75
C ILE A 286 -18.93 10.13 -16.29
N ASN A 287 -19.14 8.87 -16.63
CA ASN A 287 -20.43 8.37 -17.07
C ASN A 287 -21.25 7.88 -15.88
N CYS A 288 -22.47 8.38 -15.75
CA CYS A 288 -23.40 7.97 -14.71
C CYS A 288 -24.49 7.07 -15.31
N GLY A 289 -24.62 5.85 -14.77
CA GLY A 289 -25.63 4.87 -15.18
C GLY A 289 -27.06 5.19 -14.74
N ALA A 290 -27.31 6.38 -14.19
CA ALA A 290 -28.62 6.85 -13.79
C ALA A 290 -28.78 8.38 -13.94
N LYS A 291 -30.03 8.82 -14.07
CA LYS A 291 -30.42 10.24 -14.03
C LYS A 291 -31.08 10.57 -12.69
N ALA A 292 -31.11 11.86 -12.34
CA ALA A 292 -31.86 12.32 -11.19
C ALA A 292 -33.35 11.94 -11.34
N GLU A 293 -33.96 11.53 -10.24
CA GLU A 293 -35.37 11.09 -10.13
C GLU A 293 -35.67 9.75 -10.85
N GLU A 294 -34.67 9.07 -11.39
CA GLU A 294 -34.84 7.73 -11.96
C GLU A 294 -35.12 6.69 -10.84
N GLU A 295 -36.14 5.86 -11.04
CA GLU A 295 -36.55 4.79 -10.12
C GLU A 295 -35.54 3.63 -10.14
N LYS A 296 -34.46 3.78 -9.36
CA LYS A 296 -33.40 2.79 -9.16
C LYS A 296 -32.95 2.78 -7.70
N SER A 297 -32.73 1.60 -7.15
CA SER A 297 -32.18 1.42 -5.79
C SER A 297 -30.67 1.67 -5.70
N ASP A 298 -29.97 1.54 -6.83
CA ASP A 298 -28.54 1.75 -6.95
C ASP A 298 -28.16 2.18 -8.37
N PHE A 299 -26.97 2.74 -8.50
CA PHE A 299 -26.41 3.17 -9.78
C PHE A 299 -24.88 3.00 -9.78
N LYS A 300 -24.29 3.10 -10.97
CA LYS A 300 -22.85 2.93 -11.16
C LYS A 300 -22.25 4.16 -11.83
N LEU A 301 -21.03 4.49 -11.43
CA LEU A 301 -20.19 5.47 -12.11
C LEU A 301 -19.02 4.76 -12.78
N PHE A 302 -18.66 5.27 -13.96
CA PHE A 302 -17.56 4.73 -14.77
C PHE A 302 -16.73 5.88 -15.31
N SER A 303 -15.40 5.75 -15.24
CA SER A 303 -14.48 6.68 -15.91
C SER A 303 -13.15 6.00 -16.19
N LYS A 304 -12.40 6.56 -17.15
CA LYS A 304 -11.01 6.22 -17.38
C LYS A 304 -10.13 7.24 -16.67
N ILE A 305 -9.17 6.77 -15.89
CA ILE A 305 -8.14 7.61 -15.28
C ILE A 305 -6.84 7.38 -16.03
N ASN A 306 -6.27 8.47 -16.56
CA ASN A 306 -4.94 8.47 -17.15
C ASN A 306 -3.96 9.00 -16.11
N SER A 307 -3.12 8.12 -15.57
CA SER A 307 -2.11 8.47 -14.59
C SER A 307 -0.74 8.45 -15.24
N LYS A 308 0.06 9.46 -14.95
CA LYS A 308 1.42 9.61 -15.47
C LYS A 308 2.34 10.12 -14.37
N VAL A 309 3.55 9.60 -14.30
CA VAL A 309 4.52 9.91 -13.25
C VAL A 309 5.91 10.05 -13.87
N LEU A 310 6.67 11.07 -13.47
CA LEU A 310 8.06 11.22 -13.90
C LEU A 310 8.95 10.40 -12.97
N VAL A 311 9.67 9.44 -13.51
CA VAL A 311 10.63 8.63 -12.76
C VAL A 311 12.05 8.88 -13.27
N PHE A 312 13.04 8.57 -12.47
CA PHE A 312 14.45 8.64 -12.87
C PHE A 312 15.22 7.44 -12.31
N SER A 313 16.33 7.09 -12.97
CA SER A 313 17.14 5.94 -12.58
C SER A 313 17.95 6.25 -11.33
N GLU A 314 17.90 5.35 -10.34
CA GLU A 314 18.78 5.38 -9.17
C GLU A 314 20.26 5.27 -9.60
N GLY A 315 20.54 4.49 -10.65
CA GLY A 315 21.87 4.34 -11.21
C GLY A 315 22.40 5.66 -11.80
N ASP A 316 21.54 6.44 -12.47
CA ASP A 316 21.94 7.74 -13.01
C ASP A 316 22.19 8.76 -11.90
N LEU A 317 21.34 8.76 -10.86
CA LEU A 317 21.56 9.59 -9.68
C LEU A 317 22.90 9.25 -8.98
N LYS A 318 23.20 7.97 -8.78
CA LYS A 318 24.47 7.51 -8.20
C LYS A 318 25.66 7.89 -9.07
N THR A 319 25.55 7.73 -10.39
CA THR A 319 26.61 8.09 -11.35
C THR A 319 26.87 9.60 -11.33
N TYR A 320 25.80 10.40 -11.33
CA TYR A 320 25.88 11.86 -11.20
C TYR A 320 26.57 12.26 -9.89
N SER A 321 26.06 11.78 -8.76
CA SER A 321 26.60 12.10 -7.44
C SER A 321 28.06 11.67 -7.27
N SER A 322 28.42 10.48 -7.75
CA SER A 322 29.81 9.98 -7.71
C SER A 322 30.77 10.91 -8.44
N LYS A 323 30.41 11.35 -9.66
CA LYS A 323 31.27 12.21 -10.48
C LYS A 323 31.43 13.60 -9.87
N ILE A 324 30.35 14.16 -9.33
CA ILE A 324 30.35 15.51 -8.75
C ILE A 324 31.14 15.54 -7.44
N ILE A 325 30.98 14.54 -6.56
CA ILE A 325 31.75 14.51 -5.31
C ILE A 325 33.24 14.21 -5.55
N LEU A 326 33.58 13.39 -6.55
CA LEU A 326 34.97 13.14 -6.95
C LEU A 326 35.74 14.43 -7.28
N ASN A 327 35.09 15.40 -7.92
CA ASN A 327 35.70 16.71 -8.23
C ASN A 327 35.91 17.59 -6.98
N SER A 328 35.31 17.23 -5.84
CA SER A 328 35.42 17.96 -4.57
C SER A 328 36.43 17.33 -3.60
N ILE A 329 37.02 16.18 -3.97
CA ILE A 329 37.98 15.45 -3.12
C ILE A 329 39.41 15.97 -3.37
N PRO A 330 40.22 16.17 -2.32
CA PRO A 330 41.62 16.52 -2.47
C PRO A 330 42.39 15.48 -3.31
N PRO A 331 43.30 15.89 -4.22
CA PRO A 331 43.95 14.99 -5.17
C PRO A 331 44.79 13.90 -4.51
N GLU A 332 45.32 14.15 -3.31
CA GLU A 332 46.06 13.17 -2.51
C GLU A 332 45.17 12.11 -1.82
N LYS A 333 43.85 12.24 -1.79
CA LYS A 333 42.95 11.31 -1.08
C LYS A 333 42.17 10.40 -2.04
N LYS A 334 41.77 9.23 -1.55
CA LYS A 334 40.92 8.26 -2.28
C LYS A 334 39.61 8.00 -1.56
N ILE A 335 38.58 7.60 -2.31
CA ILE A 335 37.28 7.18 -1.77
C ILE A 335 37.40 5.79 -1.13
N VAL A 336 36.84 5.63 0.06
CA VAL A 336 36.59 4.32 0.68
C VAL A 336 35.52 3.59 -0.14
N PRO A 337 35.77 2.36 -0.61
CA PRO A 337 34.79 1.58 -1.37
C PRO A 337 33.44 1.50 -0.66
N GLU A 338 32.35 1.54 -1.44
CA GLU A 338 30.97 1.37 -0.93
C GLU A 338 30.52 2.40 0.14
N SER A 339 31.27 3.48 0.35
CA SER A 339 30.95 4.51 1.35
C SER A 339 30.03 5.63 0.85
N LEU A 340 29.71 5.64 -0.46
CA LEU A 340 28.89 6.69 -1.07
C LEU A 340 27.44 6.57 -0.58
N THR A 341 26.96 7.64 0.04
CA THR A 341 25.55 7.82 0.44
C THR A 341 24.97 9.01 -0.31
N VAL A 342 23.81 8.84 -0.92
CA VAL A 342 23.10 9.90 -1.64
C VAL A 342 21.71 10.03 -1.05
N ASN A 343 21.47 11.16 -0.37
CA ASN A 343 20.14 11.56 0.07
C ASN A 343 19.64 12.68 -0.83
N PHE A 344 18.32 12.76 -1.02
CA PHE A 344 17.72 13.82 -1.83
C PHE A 344 16.40 14.27 -1.22
N GLU A 345 16.09 15.54 -1.43
CA GLU A 345 14.81 16.15 -1.10
C GLU A 345 14.24 16.81 -2.36
N GLN A 346 12.93 16.68 -2.54
CA GLN A 346 12.23 17.31 -3.64
C GLN A 346 12.01 18.80 -3.33
N LYS A 347 12.40 19.68 -4.26
CA LYS A 347 12.27 21.14 -4.09
C LYS A 347 11.17 21.75 -4.92
N GLU A 348 11.21 21.51 -6.24
CA GLU A 348 10.25 22.08 -7.19
C GLU A 348 9.84 21.03 -8.21
N VAL A 349 8.55 21.01 -8.54
CA VAL A 349 7.98 20.07 -9.50
C VAL A 349 7.25 20.86 -10.59
N ASN A 350 7.67 20.67 -11.84
CA ASN A 350 6.93 21.10 -13.01
C ASN A 350 6.59 19.87 -13.85
N SER A 351 5.59 19.11 -13.39
CA SER A 351 5.19 17.86 -14.05
C SER A 351 4.71 18.07 -15.49
N LYS A 352 4.14 19.24 -15.82
CA LYS A 352 3.68 19.56 -17.19
C LYS A 352 4.85 19.68 -18.17
N GLU A 353 5.96 20.29 -17.74
CA GLU A 353 7.18 20.39 -18.54
C GLU A 353 8.06 19.14 -18.44
N GLY A 354 7.74 18.23 -17.51
CA GLY A 354 8.52 17.02 -17.24
C GLY A 354 9.82 17.32 -16.54
N GLU A 355 9.79 18.25 -15.58
CA GLU A 355 10.97 18.70 -14.84
C GLU A 355 10.75 18.59 -13.33
N VAL A 356 11.75 18.08 -12.61
CA VAL A 356 11.78 18.08 -11.14
C VAL A 356 13.15 18.52 -10.65
N LYS A 357 13.19 19.47 -9.71
CA LYS A 357 14.42 19.89 -9.04
C LYS A 357 14.59 19.16 -7.71
N LEU A 358 15.77 18.60 -7.51
CA LEU A 358 16.17 17.88 -6.31
C LEU A 358 17.33 18.60 -5.62
N ASP A 359 17.23 18.73 -4.31
CA ASP A 359 18.35 19.10 -3.44
C ASP A 359 19.03 17.80 -2.98
N LEU A 360 20.30 17.63 -3.33
CA LEU A 360 21.08 16.43 -3.02
C LEU A 360 22.02 16.70 -1.85
N SER A 361 22.10 15.74 -0.94
CA SER A 361 23.12 15.64 0.09
C SER A 361 23.93 14.37 -0.16
N ILE A 362 25.14 14.55 -0.69
CA ILE A 362 26.03 13.47 -1.09
C ILE A 362 27.12 13.36 -0.04
N SER A 363 27.30 12.19 0.56
CA SER A 363 28.36 11.95 1.54
C SER A 363 29.22 10.78 1.11
N VAL A 364 30.53 10.88 1.31
CA VAL A 364 31.49 9.82 1.03
C VAL A 364 32.58 9.84 2.08
N LYS A 365 33.13 8.66 2.39
CA LYS A 365 34.33 8.57 3.22
C LYS A 365 35.56 8.56 2.34
N ILE A 366 36.57 9.31 2.72
CA ILE A 366 37.86 9.37 2.05
C ILE A 366 38.99 9.00 3.00
N TYR A 367 40.09 8.56 2.44
CA TYR A 367 41.29 8.19 3.19
C TYR A 367 42.55 8.57 2.40
N PHE A 368 43.67 8.72 3.11
CA PHE A 368 44.96 8.92 2.48
C PHE A 368 45.54 7.55 2.04
N PRO A 369 45.73 7.31 0.74
CA PRO A 369 46.27 6.06 0.24
C PRO A 369 47.73 5.93 0.64
N GLN A 370 48.07 4.79 1.23
CA GLN A 370 49.43 4.52 1.64
C GLN A 370 50.26 4.08 0.43
N GLU A 371 51.45 4.67 0.25
CA GLU A 371 52.39 4.26 -0.79
C GLU A 371 53.07 2.95 -0.40
N GLU A 372 52.59 1.84 -0.95
CA GLU A 372 53.06 0.50 -0.60
C GLU A 372 54.57 0.32 -0.75
N GLU A 373 55.17 0.89 -1.79
CA GLU A 373 56.62 0.74 -2.04
C GLU A 373 57.46 1.45 -0.97
N ILE A 374 57.06 2.67 -0.58
CA ILE A 374 57.71 3.44 0.47
C ILE A 374 57.57 2.72 1.82
N LEU A 375 56.37 2.22 2.13
CA LEU A 375 56.14 1.45 3.35
C LEU A 375 56.99 0.17 3.38
N LYS A 376 57.05 -0.59 2.28
CA LYS A 376 57.89 -1.81 2.21
C LYS A 376 59.37 -1.51 2.40
N GLU A 377 59.87 -0.40 1.85
CA GLU A 377 61.26 0.03 2.07
C GLU A 377 61.54 0.34 3.54
N ASN A 378 60.66 1.14 4.17
CA ASN A 378 60.85 1.56 5.56
C ASN A 378 60.67 0.43 6.58
N LEU A 379 59.86 -0.59 6.24
CA LEU A 379 59.57 -1.73 7.13
C LEU A 379 60.58 -2.87 6.99
N LYS A 380 61.29 -2.97 5.86
CA LYS A 380 62.24 -4.06 5.58
C LYS A 380 63.30 -4.18 6.68
N GLY A 381 63.42 -5.38 7.24
CA GLY A 381 64.42 -5.70 8.27
C GLY A 381 64.20 -5.06 9.64
N GLN A 382 63.14 -4.26 9.81
CA GLN A 382 62.81 -3.62 11.09
C GLN A 382 62.31 -4.64 12.11
N GLU A 383 62.48 -4.31 13.39
CA GLU A 383 61.89 -5.10 14.48
C GLU A 383 60.38 -4.87 14.55
N LEU A 384 59.61 -5.93 14.83
CA LEU A 384 58.14 -5.89 14.86
C LEU A 384 57.59 -4.75 15.73
N ASN A 385 58.14 -4.57 16.94
CA ASN A 385 57.67 -3.54 17.86
C ASN A 385 57.98 -2.12 17.37
N TYR A 386 59.15 -1.92 16.76
CA TYR A 386 59.52 -0.65 16.18
C TYR A 386 58.64 -0.31 14.97
N ALA A 387 58.44 -1.27 14.06
CA ALA A 387 57.56 -1.14 12.92
C ALA A 387 56.11 -0.82 13.32
N LEU A 388 55.57 -1.54 14.32
CA LEU A 388 54.25 -1.25 14.88
C LEU A 388 54.17 0.16 15.46
N SER A 389 55.18 0.61 16.20
CA SER A 389 55.22 1.96 16.76
C SER A 389 55.32 3.03 15.68
N MET A 390 56.13 2.80 14.64
CA MET A 390 56.33 3.74 13.53
C MET A 390 55.02 3.95 12.77
N LEU A 391 54.33 2.87 12.39
CA LEU A 391 53.07 2.97 11.65
C LEU A 391 51.93 3.55 12.51
N LYS A 392 51.88 3.24 13.82
CA LYS A 392 50.88 3.82 14.73
C LYS A 392 51.06 5.33 14.94
N ASN A 393 52.27 5.85 14.76
CA ASN A 393 52.56 7.28 14.90
C ASN A 393 52.19 8.08 13.63
N LEU A 394 51.82 7.42 12.53
CA LEU A 394 51.35 8.10 11.32
C LEU A 394 49.92 8.61 11.53
N PRO A 395 49.66 9.93 11.35
CA PRO A 395 48.36 10.52 11.64
C PRO A 395 47.23 10.04 10.71
N GLU A 396 47.60 9.51 9.55
CA GLU A 396 46.74 8.96 8.51
C GLU A 396 46.27 7.53 8.82
N ILE A 397 46.85 6.88 9.82
CA ILE A 397 46.57 5.49 10.16
C ILE A 397 45.81 5.42 11.48
N GLU A 398 44.65 4.75 11.47
CA GLU A 398 43.85 4.54 12.67
C GLU A 398 44.23 3.25 13.39
N ARG A 399 44.48 2.18 12.63
CA ARG A 399 44.84 0.87 13.19
C ARG A 399 45.84 0.15 12.30
N VAL A 400 46.75 -0.60 12.94
CA VAL A 400 47.73 -1.44 12.27
C VAL A 400 47.80 -2.79 12.95
N ASN A 401 47.84 -3.85 12.15
CA ASN A 401 48.14 -5.19 12.59
C ASN A 401 49.23 -5.80 11.72
N ILE A 402 50.31 -6.28 12.34
CA ILE A 402 51.42 -6.92 11.63
C ILE A 402 51.47 -8.39 12.02
N ARG A 403 51.36 -9.28 11.03
CA ARG A 403 51.47 -10.72 11.22
C ARG A 403 52.74 -11.22 10.54
N ILE A 404 53.61 -11.87 11.31
CA ILE A 404 54.84 -12.48 10.79
C ILE A 404 54.66 -14.01 10.83
N SER A 405 54.97 -14.65 9.71
CA SER A 405 55.00 -16.10 9.58
C SER A 405 56.40 -16.55 9.15
N PRO A 406 57.03 -17.52 9.82
CA PRO A 406 56.54 -18.20 11.03
C PRO A 406 56.54 -17.30 12.28
N PHE A 407 55.65 -17.57 13.25
CA PHE A 407 55.39 -16.72 14.42
C PHE A 407 56.60 -16.49 15.35
N TRP A 408 57.65 -17.31 15.25
CA TRP A 408 58.87 -17.18 16.05
C TRP A 408 59.83 -16.10 15.53
N LYS A 409 59.63 -15.58 14.32
CA LYS A 409 60.44 -14.48 13.78
C LYS A 409 59.98 -13.15 14.40
N LYS A 410 60.94 -12.34 14.86
CA LYS A 410 60.69 -11.03 15.50
C LYS A 410 60.96 -9.83 14.60
N LYS A 411 61.49 -10.07 13.39
CA LYS A 411 61.86 -9.04 12.41
C LYS A 411 61.03 -9.21 11.15
N ILE A 412 60.72 -8.10 10.52
CA ILE A 412 60.07 -8.05 9.21
C ILE A 412 61.05 -8.61 8.16
N SER A 413 60.52 -9.22 7.10
CA SER A 413 61.34 -9.77 6.02
C SER A 413 62.34 -8.76 5.46
N ASN A 414 63.52 -9.24 5.08
CA ASN A 414 64.49 -8.47 4.32
C ASN A 414 64.15 -8.41 2.82
N ASN A 415 63.20 -9.22 2.36
CA ASN A 415 62.76 -9.23 0.98
C ASN A 415 61.42 -8.49 0.86
N LYS A 416 61.34 -7.49 -0.03
CA LYS A 416 60.11 -6.73 -0.27
C LYS A 416 58.98 -7.62 -0.79
N GLY A 417 59.31 -8.64 -1.58
CA GLY A 417 58.33 -9.58 -2.14
C GLY A 417 57.58 -10.38 -1.07
N ASP A 418 58.16 -10.51 0.12
CA ASP A 418 57.56 -11.22 1.25
C ASP A 418 56.82 -10.28 2.24
N ILE A 419 56.75 -8.98 1.93
CA ILE A 419 55.97 -8.00 2.68
C ILE A 419 54.70 -7.67 1.89
N GLU A 420 53.56 -8.15 2.37
CA GLU A 420 52.24 -7.90 1.81
C GLU A 420 51.57 -6.79 2.62
N ILE A 421 51.15 -5.71 1.96
CA ILE A 421 50.39 -4.63 2.58
C ILE A 421 48.92 -4.80 2.17
N LYS A 422 48.02 -4.80 3.16
CA LYS A 422 46.57 -4.91 2.94
C LYS A 422 45.87 -3.73 3.60
N THR A 423 45.13 -2.98 2.81
CA THR A 423 44.22 -1.95 3.33
C THR A 423 42.89 -2.59 3.73
N GLN A 424 42.44 -2.35 4.95
CA GLN A 424 41.16 -2.83 5.47
C GLN A 424 40.31 -1.63 5.90
N PHE A 425 39.03 -1.60 5.52
CA PHE A 425 38.10 -0.48 5.76
C PHE A 425 37.06 -0.77 6.82
#